data_AF-A0A7C3XJD0-F1
#
_entry.id   AF-A0A7C3XJD0-F1
#
_cell.length_a   1.000
_cell.length_b   1.000
_cell.length_c   1.000
_cell.angle_alpha   90.00
_cell.angle_beta   90.00
_cell.angle_gamma   90.00
#
_symmetry.space_group_name_H-M   'P 1'
#
loop_
_entity.id
_entity.type
_entity.pdbx_description
1 polymer ?
#
loop_
_entity_poly.entity_id
_entity_poly.type
_entity_poly.pdbx_seq_one_letter_code
_entity_poly.pdbx_strand_id
1 'polypeptide(L)'
;MRTKDVVTAEWVRLKCQFGCGGYNQHLTCPPFTPTPSAMRKILDEYEWAILLRFKPPLPRNVRETVSQVERKVFLSGFYKAFGLASGPCELCERCNVKEAICRKPDQARPSMEACGIDVYATARSAGFGINVVRSRDETPTYYGLVLIS
;
A
#
# COMPACT_ATOMS: atom_id res chain seq x y z
N MET A 1 -9.10 -8.77 8.52
CA MET A 1 -9.90 -7.65 9.07
C MET A 1 -11.02 -7.31 8.10
N ARG A 2 -12.04 -6.55 8.51
CA ARG A 2 -13.07 -6.04 7.57
C ARG A 2 -12.54 -4.79 6.88
N THR A 3 -12.91 -4.58 5.63
CA THR A 3 -12.51 -3.39 4.84
C THR A 3 -13.08 -2.08 5.39
N LYS A 4 -14.21 -2.15 6.11
CA LYS A 4 -14.77 -1.01 6.87
C LYS A 4 -13.84 -0.51 8.00
N ASP A 5 -12.94 -1.37 8.48
CA ASP A 5 -11.97 -1.04 9.55
C ASP A 5 -10.66 -0.45 8.98
N VAL A 6 -10.52 -0.39 7.65
CA VAL A 6 -9.40 0.26 6.96
C VAL A 6 -9.68 1.75 6.88
N VAL A 7 -8.79 2.56 7.43
CA VAL A 7 -9.00 3.99 7.61
C VAL A 7 -8.36 4.75 6.45
N THR A 8 -9.12 5.60 5.77
CA THR A 8 -8.62 6.55 4.78
C THR A 8 -8.69 7.97 5.34
N ALA A 9 -7.71 8.82 5.04
CA ALA A 9 -7.73 10.21 5.49
C ALA A 9 -7.02 11.16 4.52
N GLU A 10 -7.57 12.37 4.36
CA GLU A 10 -7.05 13.38 3.42
C GLU A 10 -5.62 13.84 3.78
N TRP A 11 -5.29 13.89 5.06
CA TRP A 11 -3.95 14.28 5.52
C TRP A 11 -2.84 13.32 5.03
N VAL A 12 -3.16 12.05 4.74
CA VAL A 12 -2.17 11.07 4.27
C VAL A 12 -1.54 11.53 2.97
N ARG A 13 -2.33 12.16 2.09
CA ARG A 13 -1.85 12.71 0.83
C ARG A 13 -0.90 13.89 1.04
N LEU A 14 -1.11 14.71 2.08
CA LEU A 14 -0.18 15.79 2.45
C LEU A 14 1.19 15.23 2.84
N LYS A 15 1.24 14.11 3.58
CA LYS A 15 2.52 13.45 3.89
C LYS A 15 3.23 12.90 2.67
N CYS A 16 2.48 12.38 1.68
CA CYS A 16 3.10 12.03 0.40
C CYS A 16 3.69 13.27 -0.28
N GLN A 17 2.91 14.35 -0.42
CA GLN A 17 3.30 15.57 -1.14
C GLN A 17 4.51 16.29 -0.53
N PHE A 18 4.53 16.42 0.80
CA PHE A 18 5.47 17.30 1.50
C PHE A 18 6.45 16.55 2.41
N GLY A 19 6.33 15.23 2.53
CA GLY A 19 7.16 14.40 3.41
C GLY A 19 7.83 13.20 2.75
N CYS A 20 7.52 12.89 1.49
CA CYS A 20 8.09 11.74 0.78
C CYS A 20 8.96 12.19 -0.40
N GLY A 21 10.22 11.75 -0.42
CA GLY A 21 11.14 12.02 -1.53
C GLY A 21 10.77 11.36 -2.87
N GLY A 22 9.77 10.45 -2.88
CA GLY A 22 9.30 9.75 -4.07
C GLY A 22 7.96 10.25 -4.64
N TYR A 23 7.41 11.35 -4.13
CA TYR A 23 6.15 11.93 -4.60
C TYR A 23 6.20 12.24 -6.11
N ASN A 24 5.13 11.90 -6.85
CA ASN A 24 4.99 12.11 -8.30
C ASN A 24 6.09 11.46 -9.18
N GLN A 25 6.94 10.60 -8.61
CA GLN A 25 8.03 9.96 -9.36
C GLN A 25 7.71 8.54 -9.83
N HIS A 26 6.62 7.94 -9.34
CA HIS A 26 6.24 6.56 -9.65
C HIS A 26 4.76 6.48 -10.00
N LEU A 27 4.40 5.63 -10.97
CA LEU A 27 3.00 5.35 -11.36
C LEU A 27 2.17 4.71 -10.23
N THR A 28 2.83 4.29 -9.16
CA THR A 28 2.23 3.71 -7.95
C THR A 28 2.12 4.73 -6.80
N CYS A 29 2.37 6.01 -7.07
CA CYS A 29 2.30 7.12 -6.12
C CYS A 29 1.32 8.18 -6.65
N PRO A 30 0.80 9.08 -5.79
CA PRO A 30 0.02 10.22 -6.27
C PRO A 30 0.84 11.07 -7.23
N PRO A 31 0.22 11.64 -8.28
CA PRO A 31 -1.22 11.71 -8.53
C PRO A 31 -1.82 10.50 -9.25
N PHE A 32 -1.04 9.46 -9.56
CA PHE A 32 -1.47 8.30 -10.36
C PHE A 32 -2.29 7.25 -9.58
N THR A 33 -2.40 7.43 -8.27
CA THR A 33 -3.18 6.57 -7.37
C THR A 33 -4.48 7.25 -6.92
N PRO A 34 -5.49 6.46 -6.49
CA PRO A 34 -6.74 7.00 -5.96
C PRO A 34 -6.53 8.08 -4.89
N THR A 35 -7.43 9.06 -4.87
CA THR A 35 -7.56 9.97 -3.72
C THR A 35 -8.07 9.20 -2.51
N PRO A 36 -7.89 9.70 -1.28
CA PRO A 36 -8.44 9.04 -0.08
C PRO A 36 -9.96 8.83 -0.19
N SER A 37 -10.70 9.82 -0.69
CA SER A 37 -12.14 9.69 -0.97
C SER A 37 -12.48 8.64 -2.02
N ALA A 38 -11.71 8.52 -3.10
CA ALA A 38 -11.90 7.47 -4.11
C ALA A 38 -11.54 6.09 -3.56
N MET A 39 -10.46 5.99 -2.78
CA MET A 39 -10.04 4.74 -2.15
C MET A 39 -11.07 4.23 -1.15
N ARG A 40 -11.73 5.12 -0.39
CA ARG A 40 -12.84 4.73 0.50
C ARG A 40 -13.96 4.02 -0.27
N LYS A 41 -14.39 4.58 -1.40
CA LYS A 41 -15.41 3.95 -2.26
C LYS A 41 -14.94 2.60 -2.79
N ILE A 42 -13.69 2.50 -3.23
CA ILE A 42 -13.09 1.23 -3.67
C ILE A 42 -13.14 0.20 -2.53
N LEU A 43 -12.74 0.56 -1.32
CA LEU A 43 -12.76 -0.33 -0.16
C LEU A 43 -14.18 -0.83 0.19
N ASP A 44 -15.22 -0.05 -0.10
CA ASP A 44 -16.62 -0.42 0.14
C ASP A 44 -17.11 -1.53 -0.83
N GLU A 45 -16.40 -1.75 -1.93
CA GLU A 45 -16.66 -2.86 -2.87
C GLU A 45 -16.09 -4.20 -2.39
N TYR A 46 -15.35 -4.21 -1.28
CA TYR A 46 -14.72 -5.41 -0.71
C TYR A 46 -15.29 -5.71 0.67
N GLU A 47 -15.28 -6.98 1.06
CA GLU A 47 -15.76 -7.39 2.38
C GLU A 47 -14.60 -7.57 3.38
N TRP A 48 -13.52 -8.19 2.92
CA TRP A 48 -12.41 -8.63 3.74
C TRP A 48 -11.08 -8.05 3.24
N ALA A 49 -10.13 -7.94 4.16
CA ALA A 49 -8.75 -7.65 3.81
C ALA A 49 -7.78 -8.43 4.71
N ILE A 50 -6.67 -8.88 4.12
CA ILE A 50 -5.51 -9.43 4.84
C ILE A 50 -4.51 -8.30 5.02
N LEU A 51 -4.26 -7.93 6.27
CA LEU A 51 -3.20 -6.99 6.64
C LEU A 51 -1.92 -7.78 6.94
N LEU A 52 -0.89 -7.57 6.12
CA LEU A 52 0.41 -8.22 6.21
C LEU A 52 1.36 -7.29 6.98
N ARG A 53 1.97 -7.80 8.05
CA ARG A 53 2.96 -7.07 8.86
C ARG A 53 4.37 -7.57 8.56
N PHE A 54 5.27 -6.66 8.23
CA PHE A 54 6.67 -6.95 7.92
C PHE A 54 7.58 -6.31 8.98
N LYS A 55 8.43 -7.14 9.59
CA LYS A 55 9.46 -6.72 10.55
C LYS A 55 10.85 -6.95 9.95
N PRO A 56 11.80 -6.03 10.12
CA PRO A 56 13.19 -6.23 9.75
C PRO A 56 13.83 -7.46 10.42
N PRO A 57 14.90 -8.06 9.84
CA PRO A 57 15.76 -7.51 8.78
C PRO A 57 15.16 -7.59 7.36
N LEU A 58 13.94 -8.13 7.21
CA LEU A 58 13.25 -8.25 5.93
C LEU A 58 12.25 -7.11 5.70
N PRO A 59 12.64 -6.00 5.04
CA PRO A 59 11.67 -5.18 4.31
C PRO A 59 11.90 -5.17 2.80
N ARG A 60 12.85 -5.97 2.27
CA ARG A 60 13.21 -5.88 0.84
C ARG A 60 12.09 -6.28 -0.13
N ASN A 61 11.14 -7.09 0.30
CA ASN A 61 10.19 -7.73 -0.62
C ASN A 61 8.72 -7.50 -0.26
N VAL A 62 8.36 -6.39 0.41
CA VAL A 62 6.95 -6.11 0.77
C VAL A 62 6.04 -6.17 -0.46
N ARG A 63 6.41 -5.46 -1.53
CA ARG A 63 5.62 -5.38 -2.76
C ARG A 63 5.54 -6.71 -3.49
N GLU A 64 6.66 -7.41 -3.60
CA GLU A 64 6.68 -8.75 -4.19
C GLU A 64 5.78 -9.71 -3.39
N THR A 65 5.90 -9.72 -2.07
CA THR A 65 5.08 -10.55 -1.19
C THR A 65 3.60 -10.24 -1.37
N VAL A 66 3.23 -8.95 -1.38
CA VAL A 66 1.84 -8.52 -1.60
C VAL A 66 1.32 -9.00 -2.96
N SER A 67 2.11 -8.83 -4.04
CA SER A 67 1.74 -9.31 -5.38
C SER A 67 1.58 -10.84 -5.44
N GLN A 68 2.46 -11.59 -4.76
CA GLN A 68 2.35 -13.05 -4.68
C GLN A 68 1.13 -13.51 -3.87
N VAL A 69 0.83 -12.84 -2.75
CA VAL A 69 -0.36 -13.14 -1.94
C VAL A 69 -1.62 -12.82 -2.72
N GLU A 70 -1.69 -11.65 -3.36
CA GLU A 70 -2.80 -11.30 -4.26
C GLU A 70 -3.01 -12.37 -5.33
N ARG A 71 -1.95 -12.80 -6.02
CA ARG A 71 -2.03 -13.87 -7.02
C ARG A 71 -2.60 -15.17 -6.44
N LYS A 72 -2.16 -15.59 -5.26
CA LYS A 72 -2.68 -16.80 -4.60
C LYS A 72 -4.16 -16.67 -4.25
N VAL A 73 -4.56 -15.51 -3.72
CA VAL A 73 -5.96 -15.22 -3.36
C VAL A 73 -6.83 -15.20 -4.62
N PHE A 74 -6.38 -14.55 -5.69
CA PHE A 74 -7.05 -14.54 -7.00
C PHE A 74 -7.26 -15.96 -7.54
N LEU A 75 -6.20 -16.78 -7.55
CA LEU A 75 -6.25 -18.17 -8.02
C LEU A 75 -7.12 -19.09 -7.13
N SER A 76 -7.50 -18.63 -5.93
CA SER A 76 -8.41 -19.35 -5.04
C SER A 76 -9.89 -18.99 -5.26
N GLY A 77 -10.21 -18.21 -6.30
CA GLY A 77 -11.59 -17.86 -6.69
C GLY A 77 -12.03 -16.44 -6.31
N PHE A 78 -11.22 -15.69 -5.57
CA PHE A 78 -11.50 -14.30 -5.19
C PHE A 78 -11.07 -13.35 -6.32
N TYR A 79 -11.88 -13.28 -7.38
CA TYR A 79 -11.52 -12.62 -8.64
C TYR A 79 -11.28 -11.11 -8.52
N LYS A 80 -11.76 -10.44 -7.47
CA LYS A 80 -11.51 -9.02 -7.21
C LYS A 80 -10.21 -8.77 -6.45
N ALA A 81 -9.46 -9.80 -6.06
CA ALA A 81 -8.29 -9.64 -5.18
C ALA A 81 -7.34 -8.54 -5.66
N PHE A 82 -6.96 -7.64 -4.75
CA PHE A 82 -6.07 -6.53 -5.07
C PHE A 82 -5.12 -6.18 -3.94
N GLY A 83 -3.84 -6.05 -4.25
CA GLY A 83 -2.75 -5.82 -3.31
C GLY A 83 -2.32 -4.35 -3.24
N LEU A 84 -2.03 -3.90 -2.03
CA LEU A 84 -1.48 -2.60 -1.70
C LEU A 84 -0.18 -2.83 -0.90
N ALA A 85 0.92 -2.30 -1.40
CA ALA A 85 2.25 -2.47 -0.81
C ALA A 85 2.56 -1.38 0.23
N SER A 86 3.85 -1.16 0.49
CA SER A 86 4.36 -0.06 1.29
C SER A 86 5.45 0.67 0.52
N GLY A 87 5.51 1.99 0.67
CA GLY A 87 6.54 2.87 0.11
C GLY A 87 6.51 3.03 -1.42
N PRO A 88 7.40 3.90 -1.95
CA PRO A 88 7.61 4.08 -3.38
C PRO A 88 8.02 2.79 -4.10
N CYS A 89 7.73 2.71 -5.41
CA CYS A 89 8.06 1.53 -6.21
C CYS A 89 9.53 1.46 -6.59
N GLU A 90 10.17 0.33 -6.30
CA GLU A 90 11.61 0.12 -6.49
C GLU A 90 11.91 -0.91 -7.60
N LEU A 91 10.91 -1.29 -8.42
CA LEU A 91 11.03 -2.36 -9.41
C LEU A 91 11.83 -1.99 -10.66
N CYS A 92 11.97 -0.69 -10.94
CA CYS A 92 12.69 -0.17 -12.09
C CYS A 92 13.69 0.87 -11.59
N GLU A 93 14.86 0.95 -12.20
CA GLU A 93 15.84 2.01 -11.92
C GLU A 93 15.23 3.41 -12.12
N ARG A 94 14.44 3.57 -13.19
CA ARG A 94 13.67 4.79 -13.46
C ARG A 94 12.26 4.45 -13.89
N CYS A 95 11.27 5.01 -13.20
CA CYS A 95 9.86 4.82 -13.54
C CYS A 95 9.49 5.58 -14.83
N ASN A 96 8.69 4.95 -15.68
CA ASN A 96 8.25 5.50 -16.98
C ASN A 96 7.04 6.44 -16.84
N VAL A 97 7.13 7.39 -15.91
CA VAL A 97 6.03 8.31 -15.59
C VAL A 97 5.64 9.18 -16.79
N LYS A 98 6.62 9.60 -17.60
CA LYS A 98 6.40 10.48 -18.76
C LYS A 98 5.37 9.90 -19.75
N GLU A 99 5.48 8.61 -20.05
CA GLU A 99 4.60 7.91 -20.99
C GLU A 99 3.40 7.24 -20.30
N ALA A 100 3.28 7.37 -18.98
CA ALA A 100 2.23 6.75 -18.16
C ALA A 100 2.07 5.21 -18.31
N ILE A 101 3.11 4.50 -18.77
CA ILE A 101 3.07 3.05 -19.01
C ILE A 101 4.00 2.32 -18.03
N CYS A 102 3.43 1.46 -17.18
CA CYS A 102 4.20 0.64 -16.27
C CYS A 102 4.94 -0.49 -17.01
N ARG A 103 6.24 -0.68 -16.74
CA ARG A 103 7.06 -1.74 -17.32
C ARG A 103 6.97 -3.09 -16.58
N LYS A 104 6.37 -3.09 -15.38
CA LYS A 104 6.24 -4.26 -14.49
C LYS A 104 4.82 -4.34 -13.89
N PRO A 105 3.74 -4.32 -14.71
CA PRO A 105 2.37 -4.23 -14.21
C PRO A 105 1.92 -5.45 -13.41
N ASP A 106 2.52 -6.61 -13.68
CA ASP A 106 2.32 -7.88 -12.97
C ASP A 106 2.73 -7.78 -11.47
N GLN A 107 3.76 -6.99 -11.18
CA GLN A 107 4.35 -6.86 -9.84
C GLN A 107 4.08 -5.51 -9.17
N ALA A 108 3.89 -4.46 -9.96
CA ALA A 108 3.70 -3.11 -9.45
C ALA A 108 2.41 -3.02 -8.64
N ARG A 109 2.51 -2.62 -7.37
CA ARG A 109 1.35 -2.33 -6.51
C ARG A 109 1.54 -0.98 -5.84
N PRO A 110 0.49 -0.11 -5.84
CA PRO A 110 0.53 1.12 -5.09
C PRO A 110 0.62 0.83 -3.61
N SER A 111 1.28 1.71 -2.87
CA SER A 111 1.36 1.59 -1.42
C SER A 111 0.03 1.95 -0.76
N MET A 112 -0.21 1.47 0.46
CA MET A 112 -1.37 1.87 1.26
C MET A 112 -1.48 3.40 1.38
N GLU A 113 -0.38 4.06 1.75
CA GLU A 113 -0.31 5.51 1.94
C GLU A 113 -0.47 6.30 0.62
N ALA A 114 0.01 5.75 -0.51
CA ALA A 114 -0.21 6.34 -1.83
C ALA A 114 -1.71 6.38 -2.19
N CYS A 115 -2.49 5.43 -1.70
CA CYS A 115 -3.94 5.39 -1.89
C CYS A 115 -4.71 6.11 -0.77
N GLY A 116 -4.04 6.88 0.10
CA GLY A 116 -4.71 7.66 1.14
C GLY A 116 -5.13 6.87 2.37
N ILE A 117 -4.62 5.65 2.56
CA ILE A 117 -4.87 4.83 3.74
C ILE A 117 -3.97 5.29 4.88
N ASP A 118 -4.58 5.60 6.02
CA ASP A 118 -3.88 5.82 7.29
C ASP A 118 -3.42 4.47 7.82
N VAL A 119 -2.16 4.13 7.53
CA VAL A 119 -1.52 2.88 7.94
C VAL A 119 -1.48 2.74 9.47
N TYR A 120 -1.33 3.84 10.20
CA TYR A 120 -1.24 3.80 11.66
C TYR A 120 -2.61 3.45 12.27
N ALA A 121 -3.66 4.15 11.86
CA ALA A 121 -5.01 3.88 12.34
C ALA A 121 -5.49 2.49 11.90
N THR A 122 -5.21 2.09 10.65
CA THR A 122 -5.56 0.76 10.12
C THR A 122 -4.84 -0.38 10.85
N ALA A 123 -3.54 -0.22 11.13
CA ALA A 123 -2.81 -1.25 11.88
C ALA A 123 -3.32 -1.36 13.33
N ARG A 124 -3.64 -0.23 13.97
CA ARG A 124 -4.22 -0.21 15.31
C ARG A 124 -5.61 -0.84 15.36
N SER A 125 -6.47 -0.60 14.38
CA SER A 125 -7.79 -1.24 14.30
C SER A 125 -7.69 -2.76 14.13
N ALA A 126 -6.61 -3.24 13.50
CA ALA A 126 -6.29 -4.66 13.41
C ALA A 126 -5.57 -5.24 14.64
N GLY A 127 -5.43 -4.48 15.74
CA GLY A 127 -4.80 -4.93 16.97
C GLY A 127 -3.26 -4.94 16.94
N PHE A 128 -2.64 -4.33 15.93
CA PHE A 128 -1.18 -4.23 15.87
C PHE A 128 -0.68 -2.94 16.53
N GLY A 129 0.34 -3.08 17.38
CA GLY A 129 1.13 -1.95 17.86
C GLY A 129 2.00 -1.37 16.74
N ILE A 130 1.86 -0.07 16.49
CA ILE A 130 2.69 0.70 15.56
C ILE A 130 3.00 2.08 16.16
N ASN A 131 4.28 2.43 16.15
CA ASN A 131 4.81 3.66 16.71
C ASN A 131 5.65 4.39 15.67
N VAL A 132 5.70 5.72 15.79
CA VAL A 132 6.61 6.55 14.98
C VAL A 132 8.02 6.33 15.51
N VAL A 133 8.92 5.89 14.62
CA VAL A 133 10.35 5.77 14.93
C VAL A 133 10.97 7.15 15.09
N ARG A 134 11.91 7.30 16.03
CA ARG A 134 12.50 8.61 16.39
C ARG A 134 13.94 8.79 15.91
N SER A 135 14.58 7.73 15.43
CA SER A 135 15.97 7.71 15.00
C SER A 135 16.19 6.76 13.82
N ARG A 136 17.36 6.84 13.19
CA ARG A 136 17.75 5.92 12.11
C ARG A 136 18.13 4.52 12.59
N ASP A 137 18.41 4.40 13.90
CA ASP A 137 18.73 3.12 14.55
C ASP A 137 17.46 2.35 14.89
N GLU A 138 16.32 3.05 14.99
CA GLU A 138 15.03 2.41 15.20
C GLU A 138 14.50 1.74 13.93
N THR A 139 13.91 0.58 14.15
CA THR A 139 13.46 -0.30 13.09
C THR A 139 11.97 -0.03 12.76
N PRO A 140 11.65 0.52 11.59
CA PRO A 140 10.26 0.74 11.20
C PRO A 140 9.53 -0.58 10.95
N THR A 141 8.22 -0.59 11.20
CA THR A 141 7.33 -1.70 10.82
C THR A 141 6.57 -1.33 9.56
N TYR A 142 6.59 -2.20 8.56
CA TYR A 142 5.90 -1.98 7.29
C TYR A 142 4.64 -2.85 7.21
N TYR A 143 3.65 -2.34 6.48
CA TYR A 143 2.39 -3.04 6.27
C TYR A 143 2.03 -3.08 4.79
N GLY A 144 1.48 -4.21 4.36
CA GLY A 144 0.78 -4.35 3.09
C GLY A 144 -0.64 -4.81 3.33
N LEU A 145 -1.53 -4.60 2.37
CA LEU A 145 -2.94 -4.96 2.46
C LEU A 145 -3.34 -5.73 1.20
N VAL A 146 -4.05 -6.84 1.33
CA VAL A 146 -4.68 -7.52 0.20
C VAL A 146 -6.19 -7.51 0.42
N LEU A 147 -6.91 -6.86 -0.48
CA LEU A 147 -8.37 -6.78 -0.50
C LEU A 147 -8.94 -8.08 -1.06
N ILE A 148 -10.03 -8.57 -0.48
CA ILE A 148 -10.64 -9.88 -0.79
C ILE A 148 -12.15 -9.74 -0.87
N SER A 149 -12.71 -10.27 -1.95
CA SER A 149 -14.14 -10.45 -2.16
C SER A 149 -14.39 -11.44 -3.29
#